data_AF-A0AA38YL82-F1
#
_entry.id   AF-A0AA38YL82-F1
#
_cell.length_a   1.000
_cell.length_b   1.000
_cell.length_c   1.000
_cell.angle_alpha   90.00
_cell.angle_beta   90.00
_cell.angle_gamma   90.00
#
_symmetry.space_group_name_H-M   'P 1'
#
loop_
_entity.id
_entity.type
_entity.pdbx_description
1 polymer ?
#
loop_
_entity_poly.entity_id
_entity_poly.type
_entity_poly.pdbx_seq_one_letter_code
_entity_poly.pdbx_strand_id
1 'polypeptide(L)'
;MRAIQRSNCYHKEGHNASCAYGDTFYMLLFGAIQIVMSQIPDFHNMEWLSIVAAIMSFCYASIGLGLGFAKVVENGMIKGSIEGVSASNTADKIWLVFQALGDIAFAYPYSLILLEIQDTLKAPPPENKTMKKASMSAILITTFFYLCCGCFGYAAFGDDTPGNLLTGFGFFEPYWLIDFANACIILHLVGGYQVYSQPVFAFVERWVTRKFPNSGFVNKFYTLKLPLLPAFQMNLLRICFRTTYVISTTGIALIFPYFNQVLGVLGALNFWPLAIYFPVEMYLVQKKIGAWTRMWIILRTFSLVCLLVSIITLVGSVEGIISAKLS
;
A
#
# COMPACT_ATOMS: atom_id res chain seq x y z
N MET A 1 -5.07 15.22 0.42
CA MET A 1 -5.57 16.56 0.80
C MET A 1 -5.26 17.62 -0.25
N ARG A 2 -4.02 17.73 -0.74
CA ARG A 2 -3.67 18.63 -1.87
C ARG A 2 -4.59 18.49 -3.08
N ALA A 3 -4.89 17.27 -3.51
CA ALA A 3 -5.78 17.02 -4.65
C ALA A 3 -7.18 17.64 -4.47
N ILE A 4 -7.74 17.57 -3.25
CA ILE A 4 -9.04 18.17 -2.89
C ILE A 4 -8.97 19.70 -3.03
N GLN A 5 -7.92 20.33 -2.49
CA GLN A 5 -7.78 21.79 -2.62
C GLN A 5 -7.58 22.23 -4.05
N ARG A 6 -6.80 21.45 -4.81
CA ARG A 6 -6.53 21.73 -6.21
C ARG A 6 -7.80 21.61 -7.06
N SER A 7 -8.58 20.56 -6.86
CA SER A 7 -9.90 20.35 -7.47
C SER A 7 -10.84 21.53 -7.18
N ASN A 8 -10.98 21.90 -5.91
CA ASN A 8 -11.79 23.07 -5.51
C ASN A 8 -11.28 24.40 -6.09
N CYS A 9 -9.96 24.59 -6.18
CA CYS A 9 -9.36 25.78 -6.76
C CYS A 9 -9.65 25.87 -8.26
N TYR A 10 -9.49 24.77 -9.02
CA TYR A 10 -9.84 24.77 -10.45
C TYR A 10 -11.33 24.96 -10.71
N HIS A 11 -12.19 24.47 -9.82
CA HIS A 11 -13.62 24.74 -9.92
C HIS A 11 -13.95 26.23 -9.71
N LYS A 12 -13.29 26.89 -8.74
CA LYS A 12 -13.56 28.31 -8.41
C LYS A 12 -12.89 29.30 -9.36
N GLU A 13 -11.62 29.07 -9.67
CA GLU A 13 -10.74 30.01 -10.39
C GLU A 13 -10.58 29.63 -11.88
N GLY A 14 -11.14 28.50 -12.31
CA GLY A 14 -11.03 27.95 -13.66
C GLY A 14 -9.77 27.11 -13.90
N HIS A 15 -9.81 26.26 -14.94
CA HIS A 15 -8.74 25.27 -15.21
C HIS A 15 -7.36 25.87 -15.52
N ASN A 16 -7.28 27.16 -15.86
CA ASN A 16 -6.03 27.86 -16.17
C ASN A 16 -5.37 28.54 -14.96
N ALA A 17 -5.95 28.42 -13.75
CA ALA A 17 -5.42 29.06 -12.55
C ALA A 17 -4.14 28.37 -12.02
N SER A 18 -3.21 29.15 -11.47
CA SER A 18 -1.97 28.65 -10.85
C SER A 18 -2.22 28.12 -9.42
N CYS A 19 -2.99 27.03 -9.32
CA CYS A 19 -3.31 26.39 -8.03
C CYS A 19 -2.14 25.53 -7.51
N ALA A 20 -1.20 26.16 -6.79
CA ALA A 20 -0.08 25.49 -6.13
C ALA A 20 -0.31 25.36 -4.62
N TYR A 21 -0.27 24.13 -4.11
CA TYR A 21 -0.36 23.82 -2.68
C TYR A 21 0.82 22.93 -2.28
N GLY A 22 1.47 23.24 -1.15
CA GLY A 22 2.58 22.46 -0.64
C GLY A 22 2.15 21.13 0.00
N ASP A 23 2.95 20.08 -0.17
CA ASP A 23 2.65 18.74 0.34
C ASP A 23 3.05 18.55 1.81
N THR A 24 4.09 19.26 2.25
CA THR A 24 4.73 19.09 3.57
C THR A 24 3.75 19.21 4.73
N PHE A 25 2.90 20.24 4.72
CA PHE A 25 1.91 20.45 5.79
C PHE A 25 0.92 19.28 5.90
N TYR A 26 0.44 18.77 4.76
CA TYR A 26 -0.50 17.65 4.73
C TYR A 26 0.13 16.33 5.14
N MET A 27 1.39 16.10 4.77
CA MET A 27 2.14 14.93 5.22
C MET A 27 2.36 14.97 6.75
N LEU A 28 2.70 16.13 7.31
CA LEU A 28 2.82 16.31 8.77
C LEU A 28 1.49 16.11 9.49
N LEU A 29 0.40 16.66 8.94
CA LEU A 29 -0.95 16.47 9.50
C LEU A 29 -1.37 14.99 9.47
N PHE A 30 -1.10 14.29 8.37
CA PHE A 30 -1.34 12.85 8.29
C PHE A 30 -0.49 12.09 9.32
N GLY A 31 0.79 12.42 9.45
CA GLY A 31 1.66 11.86 10.50
C GLY A 31 1.12 12.11 11.91
N ALA A 32 0.59 13.29 12.20
CA ALA A 32 -0.04 13.59 13.49
C ALA A 32 -1.27 12.72 13.77
N ILE A 33 -2.13 12.52 12.76
CA ILE A 33 -3.28 11.59 12.86
C ILE A 33 -2.77 10.16 13.11
N GLN A 34 -1.72 9.73 12.43
CA GLN A 34 -1.13 8.40 12.62
C GLN A 34 -0.53 8.23 14.02
N ILE A 35 0.07 9.26 14.63
CA ILE A 35 0.54 9.19 16.03
C ILE A 35 -0.61 8.84 16.97
N VAL A 36 -1.76 9.48 16.80
CA VAL A 36 -2.96 9.24 17.61
C VAL A 36 -3.51 7.83 17.35
N MET A 37 -3.70 7.47 16.07
CA MET A 37 -4.26 6.17 15.69
C MET A 37 -3.34 5.00 16.05
N SER A 38 -2.01 5.21 16.03
CA SER A 38 -1.05 4.19 16.45
C SER A 38 -1.07 3.91 17.94
N GLN A 39 -1.83 4.64 18.75
CA GLN A 39 -2.04 4.26 20.16
C GLN A 39 -3.08 3.14 20.32
N ILE A 40 -3.77 2.72 19.25
CA ILE A 40 -4.69 1.57 19.29
C ILE A 40 -3.91 0.30 19.70
N PRO A 41 -4.36 -0.48 20.72
CA PRO A 41 -3.52 -1.49 21.35
C PRO A 41 -3.02 -2.62 20.47
N ASP A 42 -3.89 -3.18 19.63
CA ASP A 42 -3.64 -4.40 18.87
C ASP A 42 -4.58 -4.52 17.66
N PHE A 43 -4.37 -5.59 16.88
CA PHE A 43 -5.15 -5.92 15.68
C PHE A 43 -6.65 -6.09 15.93
N HIS A 44 -7.04 -6.60 17.10
CA HIS A 44 -8.45 -6.83 17.41
C HIS A 44 -9.15 -5.49 17.69
N ASN A 45 -8.51 -4.60 18.44
CA ASN A 45 -9.06 -3.27 18.75
C ASN A 45 -9.14 -2.34 17.53
N MET A 46 -8.40 -2.63 16.45
CA MET A 46 -8.48 -1.90 15.19
C MET A 46 -9.48 -2.49 14.17
N GLU A 47 -10.26 -3.51 14.54
CA GLU A 47 -11.22 -4.16 13.64
C GLU A 47 -12.17 -3.15 12.98
N TRP A 48 -12.75 -2.24 13.76
CA TRP A 48 -13.64 -1.19 13.25
C TRP A 48 -12.96 -0.28 12.23
N LEU A 49 -11.69 0.08 12.49
CA LEU A 49 -10.90 0.94 11.60
C LEU A 49 -10.61 0.19 10.29
N SER A 50 -10.33 -1.11 10.37
CA SER A 50 -10.13 -1.96 9.20
C SER A 50 -11.40 -2.09 8.34
N ILE A 51 -12.58 -2.20 8.96
CA ILE A 51 -13.87 -2.23 8.24
C ILE A 51 -14.11 -0.90 7.51
N VAL A 52 -13.91 0.23 8.19
CA VAL A 52 -14.04 1.56 7.57
C VAL A 52 -13.06 1.69 6.41
N ALA A 53 -11.80 1.32 6.61
CA ALA A 53 -10.77 1.39 5.59
C ALA A 53 -11.11 0.54 4.35
N ALA A 54 -11.65 -0.66 4.54
CA ALA A 54 -12.12 -1.52 3.46
C ALA A 54 -13.26 -0.86 2.67
N ILE A 55 -14.31 -0.34 3.35
CA ILE A 55 -15.42 0.36 2.69
C ILE A 55 -14.88 1.54 1.86
N MET A 56 -14.01 2.36 2.45
CA MET A 56 -13.41 3.49 1.75
C MET A 56 -12.60 3.04 0.53
N SER A 57 -11.89 1.89 0.62
CA SER A 57 -11.18 1.29 -0.51
C SER A 57 -12.08 0.93 -1.67
N PHE A 58 -13.20 0.26 -1.39
CA PHE A 58 -14.19 -0.06 -2.42
C PHE A 58 -14.81 1.20 -3.02
N CYS A 59 -15.11 2.21 -2.20
CA CYS A 59 -15.67 3.48 -2.66
C CYS A 59 -14.75 4.18 -3.67
N TYR A 60 -13.50 4.49 -3.32
CA TYR A 60 -12.64 5.24 -4.26
C TYR A 60 -12.27 4.40 -5.48
N ALA A 61 -12.10 3.08 -5.35
CA ALA A 61 -11.77 2.22 -6.47
C ALA A 61 -12.93 2.14 -7.47
N SER A 62 -14.17 2.06 -6.98
CA SER A 62 -15.37 2.07 -7.82
C SER A 62 -15.56 3.42 -8.52
N ILE A 63 -15.28 4.52 -7.83
CA ILE A 63 -15.31 5.87 -8.42
C ILE A 63 -14.24 5.99 -9.51
N GLY A 64 -12.99 5.58 -9.24
CA GLY A 64 -11.90 5.62 -10.21
C GLY A 64 -12.18 4.79 -11.46
N LEU A 65 -12.73 3.58 -11.28
CA LEU A 65 -13.19 2.73 -12.38
C LEU A 65 -14.29 3.42 -13.19
N GLY A 66 -15.33 3.92 -12.52
CA GLY A 66 -16.47 4.57 -13.18
C GLY A 66 -16.07 5.81 -13.96
N LEU A 67 -15.21 6.65 -13.39
CA LEU A 67 -14.66 7.83 -14.05
C LEU A 67 -13.80 7.45 -15.26
N GLY A 68 -12.90 6.46 -15.10
CA GLY A 68 -12.10 5.93 -16.21
C GLY A 68 -12.96 5.42 -17.36
N PHE A 69 -13.95 4.59 -17.06
CA PHE A 69 -14.88 4.07 -18.05
C PHE A 69 -15.67 5.19 -18.74
N ALA A 70 -16.25 6.12 -17.99
CA ALA A 70 -16.99 7.25 -18.53
C ALA A 70 -16.11 8.10 -19.48
N LYS A 71 -14.83 8.30 -19.14
CA LYS A 71 -13.91 9.06 -19.98
C LYS A 71 -13.53 8.34 -21.26
N VAL A 72 -13.41 7.01 -21.24
CA VAL A 72 -13.24 6.22 -22.47
C VAL A 72 -14.44 6.40 -23.40
N VAL A 73 -15.67 6.37 -22.85
CA VAL A 73 -16.89 6.59 -23.61
C VAL A 73 -16.95 8.02 -24.16
N GLU A 74 -16.63 9.03 -23.35
CA GLU A 74 -16.59 10.44 -23.75
C GLU A 74 -15.57 10.70 -24.86
N ASN A 75 -14.37 10.10 -24.76
CA ASN A 75 -13.34 10.24 -25.79
C ASN A 75 -13.77 9.64 -27.13
N GLY A 76 -14.66 8.64 -27.14
CA GLY A 76 -15.07 7.91 -28.35
C GLY A 76 -13.96 7.05 -28.98
N MET A 77 -12.77 7.00 -28.37
CA MET A 77 -11.62 6.24 -28.84
C MET A 77 -10.72 5.82 -27.68
N ILE A 78 -9.95 4.75 -27.90
CA ILE A 78 -8.93 4.26 -26.96
C ILE A 78 -7.63 5.03 -27.24
N LYS A 79 -7.15 5.79 -26.25
CA LYS A 79 -5.88 6.55 -26.37
C LYS A 79 -4.64 5.70 -26.11
N GLY A 80 -4.77 4.64 -25.31
CA GLY A 80 -3.67 3.72 -25.00
C GLY A 80 -3.26 2.87 -26.21
N SER A 81 -1.96 2.61 -26.33
CA SER A 81 -1.37 1.73 -27.35
C SER A 81 -0.89 0.40 -26.75
N ILE A 82 -0.77 -0.65 -27.58
CA ILE A 82 -0.22 -1.96 -27.16
C ILE A 82 1.27 -1.83 -26.77
N GLU A 83 1.98 -0.84 -27.31
CA GLU A 83 3.39 -0.58 -27.01
C GLU A 83 3.59 0.00 -25.60
N GLY A 84 2.52 0.42 -24.91
CA GLY A 84 2.61 1.10 -23.61
C GLY A 84 3.07 2.56 -23.76
N VAL A 85 3.25 3.24 -22.61
CA VAL A 85 3.61 4.68 -22.55
C VAL A 85 4.89 4.99 -23.31
N SER A 86 4.87 5.97 -24.22
CA SER A 86 6.05 6.39 -24.98
C SER A 86 7.22 6.84 -24.07
N ALA A 87 8.46 6.62 -24.53
CA ALA A 87 9.68 6.98 -23.80
C ALA A 87 10.68 7.62 -24.75
N SER A 88 11.60 8.44 -24.22
CA SER A 88 12.54 9.21 -25.04
C SER A 88 13.50 8.31 -25.83
N ASN A 89 13.85 7.16 -25.25
CA ASN A 89 14.73 6.17 -25.84
C ASN A 89 14.43 4.75 -25.29
N THR A 90 15.06 3.73 -25.87
CA THR A 90 14.85 2.32 -25.50
C THR A 90 15.26 2.00 -24.06
N ALA A 91 16.31 2.64 -23.54
CA ALA A 91 16.77 2.39 -22.17
C ALA A 91 15.73 2.90 -21.15
N ASP A 92 15.22 4.12 -21.34
CA ASP A 92 14.15 4.69 -20.51
C ASP A 92 12.90 3.80 -20.52
N LYS A 93 12.54 3.27 -21.71
CA LYS A 93 11.42 2.34 -21.85
C LYS A 93 11.63 1.08 -21.00
N ILE A 94 12.83 0.52 -21.00
CA ILE A 94 13.18 -0.67 -20.20
C ILE A 94 13.06 -0.35 -18.70
N TRP A 95 13.56 0.81 -18.26
CA TRP A 95 13.45 1.22 -16.85
C TRP A 95 12.00 1.36 -16.39
N LEU A 96 11.15 1.98 -17.21
CA LEU A 96 9.71 2.09 -16.95
C LEU A 96 9.03 0.72 -16.86
N VAL A 97 9.39 -0.23 -17.73
CA VAL A 97 8.85 -1.60 -17.67
C VAL A 97 9.28 -2.31 -16.38
N PHE A 98 10.55 -2.17 -15.97
CA PHE A 98 11.05 -2.75 -14.73
C PHE A 98 10.37 -2.13 -13.51
N GLN A 99 10.19 -0.82 -13.48
CA GLN A 99 9.45 -0.14 -12.42
C GLN A 99 7.99 -0.63 -12.36
N ALA A 100 7.31 -0.74 -13.50
CA ALA A 100 5.94 -1.23 -13.57
C ALA A 100 5.79 -2.69 -13.06
N LEU A 101 6.76 -3.56 -13.33
CA LEU A 101 6.79 -4.91 -12.75
C LEU A 101 6.88 -4.87 -11.21
N GLY A 102 7.57 -3.87 -10.65
CA GLY A 102 7.67 -3.65 -9.21
C GLY A 102 6.37 -3.16 -8.61
N ASP A 103 5.70 -2.24 -9.28
CA ASP A 103 4.38 -1.77 -8.87
C ASP A 103 3.36 -2.92 -8.87
N ILE A 104 3.40 -3.80 -9.88
CA ILE A 104 2.57 -5.02 -9.93
C ILE A 104 2.94 -5.99 -8.79
N ALA A 105 4.23 -6.18 -8.52
CA ALA A 105 4.68 -7.04 -7.44
C ALA A 105 4.26 -6.51 -6.06
N PHE A 106 4.29 -5.18 -5.89
CA PHE A 106 3.82 -4.51 -4.67
C PHE A 106 2.29 -4.61 -4.52
N ALA A 107 1.53 -4.67 -5.60
CA ALA A 107 0.06 -4.63 -5.58
C ALA A 107 -0.60 -5.77 -4.78
N TYR A 108 0.14 -6.85 -4.48
CA TYR A 108 -0.32 -8.00 -3.68
C TYR A 108 0.53 -8.22 -2.41
N PRO A 109 0.63 -7.25 -1.48
CA PRO A 109 1.56 -7.31 -0.35
C PRO A 109 0.97 -8.06 0.87
N TYR A 110 -0.09 -8.84 0.69
CA TYR A 110 -0.82 -9.43 1.82
C TYR A 110 -0.03 -10.53 2.54
N SER A 111 0.98 -11.13 1.89
CA SER A 111 1.85 -12.14 2.49
C SER A 111 2.58 -11.64 3.75
N LEU A 112 2.79 -10.31 3.86
CA LEU A 112 3.44 -9.66 4.99
C LEU A 112 2.66 -9.75 6.32
N ILE A 113 1.33 -9.86 6.22
CA ILE A 113 0.41 -9.79 7.37
C ILE A 113 -0.53 -11.01 7.41
N LEU A 114 -0.33 -11.97 6.51
CA LEU A 114 -1.21 -13.13 6.34
C LEU A 114 -1.30 -13.96 7.63
N LEU A 115 -0.15 -14.17 8.29
CA LEU A 115 -0.09 -14.98 9.50
C LEU A 115 -0.75 -14.26 10.68
N GLU A 116 -0.54 -12.96 10.80
CA GLU A 116 -1.15 -12.10 11.81
C GLU A 116 -2.67 -12.05 11.64
N ILE A 117 -3.17 -11.92 10.41
CA ILE A 117 -4.61 -11.99 10.13
C ILE A 117 -5.15 -13.37 10.49
N GLN A 118 -4.46 -14.45 10.07
CA GLN A 118 -4.91 -15.81 10.33
C GLN A 118 -4.99 -16.13 11.83
N ASP A 119 -4.09 -15.59 12.65
CA ASP A 119 -4.09 -15.73 14.12
C ASP A 119 -5.30 -15.06 14.80
N THR A 120 -5.97 -14.12 14.11
CA THR A 120 -7.21 -13.49 14.63
C THR A 120 -8.48 -14.28 14.33
N LEU A 121 -8.42 -15.29 13.47
CA LEU A 121 -9.59 -16.06 13.05
C LEU A 121 -10.04 -17.02 14.14
N LYS A 122 -11.34 -17.00 14.45
CA LYS A 122 -11.95 -17.94 15.40
C LYS A 122 -12.25 -19.28 14.74
N ALA A 123 -11.88 -20.37 15.41
CA ALA A 123 -12.35 -21.72 15.08
C ALA A 123 -13.68 -22.04 15.81
N PRO A 124 -14.55 -22.91 15.26
CA PRO A 124 -14.51 -23.57 13.95
C PRO A 124 -15.10 -22.72 12.81
N PRO A 125 -14.76 -22.97 11.51
CA PRO A 125 -13.85 -24.01 10.99
C PRO A 125 -12.36 -23.65 11.16
N PRO A 126 -11.41 -24.58 10.84
CA PRO A 126 -9.98 -24.29 10.89
C PRO A 126 -9.62 -23.00 10.15
N GLU A 127 -8.72 -22.22 10.75
CA GLU A 127 -8.33 -20.88 10.32
C GLU A 127 -7.84 -20.89 8.88
N ASN A 128 -7.11 -21.95 8.48
CA ASN A 128 -6.63 -22.11 7.10
C ASN A 128 -7.74 -22.24 6.05
N LYS A 129 -8.92 -22.79 6.40
CA LYS A 129 -10.06 -22.91 5.49
C LYS A 129 -10.73 -21.56 5.30
N THR A 130 -10.97 -20.85 6.40
CA THR A 130 -11.53 -19.49 6.39
C THR A 130 -10.59 -18.54 5.65
N MET A 131 -9.30 -18.56 5.99
CA MET A 131 -8.27 -17.73 5.36
C MET A 131 -8.15 -18.03 3.87
N LYS A 132 -8.14 -19.30 3.45
CA LYS A 132 -8.09 -19.65 2.02
C LYS A 132 -9.27 -19.07 1.23
N LYS A 133 -10.49 -19.15 1.77
CA LYS A 133 -11.68 -18.57 1.14
C LYS A 133 -11.56 -17.04 1.08
N ALA A 134 -11.17 -16.41 2.19
CA ALA A 134 -10.98 -14.96 2.27
C ALA A 134 -9.90 -14.47 1.29
N SER A 135 -8.72 -15.09 1.26
CA SER A 135 -7.63 -14.78 0.32
C SER A 135 -8.05 -14.93 -1.12
N MET A 136 -8.76 -16.01 -1.46
CA MET A 136 -9.24 -16.22 -2.84
C MET A 136 -10.21 -15.12 -3.27
N SER A 137 -11.18 -14.77 -2.42
CA SER A 137 -12.10 -13.66 -2.69
C SER A 137 -11.37 -12.32 -2.77
N ALA A 138 -10.45 -12.04 -1.84
CA ALA A 138 -9.68 -10.80 -1.82
C ALA A 138 -8.87 -10.63 -3.10
N ILE A 139 -8.10 -11.65 -3.51
CA ILE A 139 -7.30 -11.63 -4.74
C ILE A 139 -8.19 -11.39 -5.97
N LEU A 140 -9.30 -12.12 -6.11
CA LEU A 140 -10.20 -11.94 -7.25
C LEU A 140 -10.76 -10.51 -7.33
N ILE A 141 -11.20 -9.96 -6.20
CA ILE A 141 -11.74 -8.61 -6.13
C ILE A 141 -10.65 -7.57 -6.44
N THR A 142 -9.47 -7.67 -5.81
CA THR A 142 -8.38 -6.72 -6.05
C THR A 142 -7.90 -6.78 -7.49
N THR A 143 -7.76 -7.97 -8.07
CA THR A 143 -7.35 -8.13 -9.48
C THR A 143 -8.37 -7.49 -10.41
N PHE A 144 -9.67 -7.67 -10.15
CA PHE A 144 -10.72 -7.02 -10.93
C PHE A 144 -10.57 -5.49 -10.90
N PHE A 145 -10.47 -4.88 -9.72
CA PHE A 145 -10.33 -3.43 -9.62
C PHE A 145 -9.01 -2.92 -10.22
N TYR A 146 -7.88 -3.58 -9.98
CA TYR A 146 -6.59 -3.19 -10.56
C TYR A 146 -6.60 -3.26 -12.07
N LEU A 147 -7.11 -4.35 -12.65
CA LEU A 147 -7.19 -4.49 -14.09
C LEU A 147 -8.15 -3.47 -14.70
N CYS A 148 -9.34 -3.30 -14.12
CA CYS A 148 -10.31 -2.32 -14.63
C CYS A 148 -9.80 -0.87 -14.52
N CYS A 149 -9.27 -0.46 -13.37
CA CYS A 149 -8.72 0.89 -13.19
C CYS A 149 -7.49 1.11 -14.09
N GLY A 150 -6.59 0.14 -14.20
CA GLY A 150 -5.42 0.22 -15.08
C GLY A 150 -5.81 0.30 -16.55
N CYS A 151 -6.67 -0.61 -17.02
CA CYS A 151 -7.11 -0.66 -18.41
C CYS A 151 -7.94 0.56 -18.80
N PHE A 152 -8.96 0.95 -18.01
CA PHE A 152 -9.78 2.11 -18.36
C PHE A 152 -9.02 3.43 -18.16
N GLY A 153 -8.16 3.54 -17.15
CA GLY A 153 -7.27 4.69 -16.99
C GLY A 153 -6.36 4.86 -18.20
N TYR A 154 -5.67 3.79 -18.60
CA TYR A 154 -4.77 3.84 -19.76
C TYR A 154 -5.53 4.04 -21.08
N ALA A 155 -6.71 3.44 -21.24
CA ALA A 155 -7.56 3.69 -22.41
C ALA A 155 -8.06 5.14 -22.48
N ALA A 156 -8.30 5.78 -21.32
CA ALA A 156 -8.77 7.16 -21.24
C ALA A 156 -7.68 8.20 -21.49
N PHE A 157 -6.44 7.93 -21.07
CA PHE A 157 -5.36 8.94 -21.04
C PHE A 157 -4.13 8.58 -21.89
N GLY A 158 -3.92 7.32 -22.25
CA GLY A 158 -2.76 6.90 -23.05
C GLY A 158 -1.44 7.26 -22.37
N ASP A 159 -0.55 7.93 -23.09
CA ASP A 159 0.76 8.38 -22.58
C ASP A 159 0.63 9.36 -21.40
N ASP A 160 -0.47 10.12 -21.33
CA ASP A 160 -0.72 11.08 -20.26
C ASP A 160 -1.31 10.44 -18.99
N THR A 161 -1.33 9.11 -18.90
CA THR A 161 -1.91 8.41 -17.75
C THR A 161 -1.13 8.73 -16.47
N PRO A 162 -1.78 9.34 -15.47
CA PRO A 162 -1.08 9.71 -14.24
C PRO A 162 -0.87 8.47 -13.36
N GLY A 163 0.25 8.44 -12.63
CA GLY A 163 0.55 7.36 -11.67
C GLY A 163 -0.51 7.18 -10.58
N ASN A 164 -1.16 8.27 -10.17
CA ASN A 164 -2.37 8.22 -9.35
C ASN A 164 -3.55 8.82 -10.14
N LEU A 165 -4.41 7.91 -10.61
CA LEU A 165 -5.55 8.16 -11.47
C LEU A 165 -6.52 9.24 -10.93
N LEU A 166 -6.65 9.37 -9.61
CA LEU A 166 -7.59 10.29 -8.95
C LEU A 166 -6.97 11.63 -8.52
N THR A 167 -5.70 11.87 -8.86
CA THR A 167 -4.97 13.09 -8.48
C THR A 167 -4.24 13.77 -9.63
N GLY A 168 -3.88 13.01 -10.67
CA GLY A 168 -3.46 13.58 -11.93
C GLY A 168 -4.64 14.27 -12.62
N PHE A 169 -4.34 15.20 -13.50
CA PHE A 169 -5.26 16.01 -14.32
C PHE A 169 -6.25 15.22 -15.22
N GLY A 170 -6.50 13.94 -14.93
CA GLY A 170 -7.37 13.08 -15.72
C GLY A 170 -8.86 13.35 -15.51
N PHE A 171 -9.26 13.70 -14.29
CA PHE A 171 -10.65 14.03 -13.95
C PHE A 171 -10.70 15.37 -13.22
N PHE A 172 -11.54 16.28 -13.70
CA PHE A 172 -11.79 17.58 -13.05
C PHE A 172 -13.26 17.77 -12.67
N GLU A 173 -14.17 17.07 -13.35
CA GLU A 173 -15.59 17.10 -13.08
C GLU A 173 -16.14 15.66 -13.04
N PRO A 174 -17.11 15.35 -12.15
CA PRO A 174 -17.62 16.23 -11.10
C PRO A 174 -16.62 16.40 -9.93
N TYR A 175 -16.23 17.64 -9.59
CA TYR A 175 -15.18 17.93 -8.60
C TYR A 175 -15.49 17.35 -7.21
N TRP A 176 -16.75 17.38 -6.79
CA TRP A 176 -17.18 16.84 -5.49
C TRP A 176 -16.94 15.34 -5.37
N LEU A 177 -17.08 14.60 -6.47
CA LEU A 177 -16.90 13.15 -6.50
C LEU A 177 -15.41 12.78 -6.42
N ILE A 178 -14.57 13.58 -7.07
CA ILE A 178 -13.11 13.46 -6.99
C ILE A 178 -12.64 13.79 -5.57
N ASP A 179 -13.19 14.84 -4.96
CA ASP A 179 -12.89 15.23 -3.59
C ASP A 179 -13.31 14.14 -2.59
N PHE A 180 -14.50 13.58 -2.77
CA PHE A 180 -14.99 12.46 -1.97
C PHE A 180 -14.10 11.23 -2.12
N ALA A 181 -13.73 10.86 -3.35
CA ALA A 181 -12.82 9.74 -3.60
C ALA A 181 -11.44 9.96 -2.94
N ASN A 182 -10.90 11.17 -3.01
CA ASN A 182 -9.65 11.52 -2.34
C ASN A 182 -9.77 11.50 -0.81
N ALA A 183 -10.92 11.88 -0.25
CA ALA A 183 -11.20 11.74 1.18
C ALA A 183 -11.27 10.26 1.58
N CYS A 184 -11.91 9.40 0.78
CA CYS A 184 -11.90 7.95 0.96
C CYS A 184 -10.47 7.38 0.94
N ILE A 185 -9.61 7.81 0.00
CA ILE A 185 -8.21 7.39 -0.03
C ILE A 185 -7.51 7.74 1.28
N ILE A 186 -7.65 8.97 1.78
CA ILE A 186 -7.01 9.39 3.04
C ILE A 186 -7.45 8.49 4.19
N LEU A 187 -8.75 8.25 4.33
CA LEU A 187 -9.30 7.40 5.40
C LEU A 187 -8.86 5.93 5.25
N HIS A 188 -8.83 5.40 4.03
CA HIS A 188 -8.30 4.06 3.76
C HIS A 188 -6.82 3.96 4.19
N LEU A 189 -5.99 4.94 3.82
CA LEU A 189 -4.58 4.96 4.19
C LEU A 189 -4.34 5.09 5.69
N VAL A 190 -5.26 5.72 6.45
CA VAL A 190 -5.21 5.70 7.92
C VAL A 190 -5.28 4.26 8.43
N GLY A 191 -6.28 3.48 7.99
CA GLY A 191 -6.40 2.08 8.38
C GLY A 191 -5.26 1.21 7.88
N GLY A 192 -4.88 1.36 6.60
CA GLY A 192 -3.79 0.61 5.98
C GLY A 192 -2.46 0.77 6.75
N TYR A 193 -2.10 2.00 7.12
CA TYR A 193 -0.90 2.25 7.93
C TYR A 193 -0.93 1.48 9.26
N GLN A 194 -2.08 1.44 9.93
CA GLN A 194 -2.20 0.72 11.19
C GLN A 194 -2.10 -0.80 10.99
N VAL A 195 -2.72 -1.35 9.93
CA VAL A 195 -2.64 -2.80 9.61
C VAL A 195 -1.18 -3.23 9.48
N TYR A 196 -0.32 -2.44 8.83
CA TYR A 196 1.09 -2.79 8.66
C TYR A 196 1.99 -2.43 9.85
N SER A 197 1.61 -1.44 10.67
CA SER A 197 2.44 -0.99 11.79
C SER A 197 2.24 -1.82 13.06
N GLN A 198 1.03 -2.35 13.29
CA GLN A 198 0.73 -3.13 14.50
C GLN A 198 1.61 -4.38 14.70
N PRO A 199 1.95 -5.19 13.67
CA PRO A 199 2.90 -6.30 13.83
C PRO A 199 4.28 -5.84 14.31
N VAL A 200 4.76 -4.72 13.75
CA VAL A 200 6.05 -4.12 14.11
C VAL A 200 6.02 -3.66 15.57
N PHE A 201 4.94 -2.98 15.97
CA PHE A 201 4.73 -2.57 17.36
C PHE A 201 4.72 -3.76 18.31
N ALA A 202 3.94 -4.79 18.00
CA ALA A 202 3.86 -6.00 18.81
C ALA A 202 5.22 -6.70 18.93
N PHE A 203 5.98 -6.80 17.83
CA PHE A 203 7.31 -7.41 17.82
C PHE A 203 8.28 -6.67 18.74
N VAL A 204 8.42 -5.35 18.56
CA VAL A 204 9.37 -4.55 19.36
C VAL A 204 8.95 -4.48 20.82
N GLU A 205 7.66 -4.23 21.11
CA GLU A 205 7.14 -4.19 22.48
C GLU A 205 7.40 -5.51 23.21
N ARG A 206 7.12 -6.66 22.58
CA ARG A 206 7.39 -7.99 23.17
C ARG A 206 8.87 -8.22 23.39
N TRP A 207 9.73 -7.84 22.43
CA TRP A 207 11.17 -8.01 22.55
C TRP A 207 11.77 -7.19 23.71
N VAL A 208 11.41 -5.90 23.80
CA VAL A 208 11.87 -5.02 24.88
C VAL A 208 11.35 -5.50 26.24
N THR A 209 10.10 -5.93 26.31
CA THR A 209 9.48 -6.47 27.53
C THR A 209 10.23 -7.70 28.05
N ARG A 210 10.59 -8.63 27.16
CA ARG A 210 11.38 -9.82 27.53
C ARG A 210 12.80 -9.48 27.97
N LYS A 211 13.41 -8.46 27.34
CA LYS A 211 14.80 -8.06 27.63
C LYS A 211 14.92 -7.26 28.92
N PHE A 212 13.91 -6.46 29.27
CA PHE A 212 13.92 -5.59 30.45
C PHE A 212 12.67 -5.82 31.34
N PRO A 213 12.51 -7.01 31.94
CA PRO A 213 11.32 -7.36 32.72
C PRO A 213 11.13 -6.52 33.99
N ASN A 214 12.21 -5.99 34.56
CA ASN A 214 12.15 -5.21 35.81
C ASN A 214 12.02 -3.69 35.58
N SER A 215 11.95 -3.23 34.33
CA SER A 215 11.87 -1.80 34.03
C SER A 215 10.44 -1.27 34.20
N GLY A 216 10.27 -0.28 35.08
CA GLY A 216 9.00 0.43 35.23
C GLY A 216 8.59 1.21 33.97
N PHE A 217 9.53 1.60 33.10
CA PHE A 217 9.22 2.24 31.82
C PHE A 217 8.49 1.30 30.85
N VAL A 218 8.80 0.00 30.94
CA VAL A 218 8.30 -1.04 30.04
C VAL A 218 7.06 -1.72 30.60
N ASN A 219 7.06 -2.04 31.90
CA ASN A 219 6.04 -2.91 32.49
C ASN A 219 5.00 -2.18 33.35
N LYS A 220 5.14 -0.87 33.54
CA LYS A 220 4.13 -0.07 34.25
C LYS A 220 3.03 0.36 33.28
N PHE A 221 1.90 -0.33 33.36
CA PHE A 221 0.70 0.00 32.59
C PHE A 221 -0.15 1.05 33.31
N TYR A 222 -0.51 2.09 32.58
CA TYR A 222 -1.45 3.13 32.96
C TYR A 222 -2.74 2.90 32.18
N THR A 223 -3.86 2.76 32.90
CA THR A 223 -5.17 2.61 32.28
C THR A 223 -5.75 3.99 32.06
N LEU A 224 -5.89 4.39 30.80
CA LEU A 224 -6.50 5.65 30.41
C LEU A 224 -7.94 5.36 29.94
N LYS A 225 -8.93 5.87 30.67
CA LYS A 225 -10.35 5.80 30.32
C LYS A 225 -10.76 7.13 29.72
N LEU A 226 -10.99 7.15 28.41
CA LEU A 226 -11.63 8.27 27.73
C LEU A 226 -13.16 8.10 27.76
N PRO A 227 -13.94 9.19 27.78
CA PRO A 227 -15.38 9.11 27.58
C PRO A 227 -15.67 8.42 26.24
N LEU A 228 -16.60 7.46 26.23
CA LEU A 228 -17.08 6.73 25.03
C LEU A 228 -16.11 5.74 24.36
N LEU A 229 -14.89 5.55 24.87
CA LEU A 229 -13.94 4.56 24.35
C LEU A 229 -13.60 3.48 25.40
N PRO A 230 -13.30 2.25 24.97
CA PRO A 230 -12.82 1.21 25.87
C PRO A 230 -11.53 1.66 26.59
N ALA A 231 -11.32 1.16 27.81
CA ALA A 231 -10.15 1.51 28.61
C ALA A 231 -8.87 1.05 27.89
N PHE A 232 -7.94 1.97 27.63
CA PHE A 232 -6.68 1.63 26.98
C PHE A 232 -5.56 1.49 28.01
N GLN A 233 -4.85 0.37 27.96
CA GLN A 233 -3.62 0.19 28.74
C GLN A 233 -2.43 0.70 27.94
N MET A 234 -1.74 1.70 28.50
CA MET A 234 -0.59 2.35 27.90
C MET A 234 0.60 2.24 28.84
N ASN A 235 1.79 1.94 28.32
CA ASN A 235 3.04 2.12 29.04
C ASN A 235 3.87 3.20 28.32
N LEU A 236 4.90 3.73 28.99
CA LEU A 236 5.72 4.80 28.43
C LEU A 236 6.49 4.33 27.19
N LEU A 237 6.94 3.06 27.19
CA LEU A 237 7.56 2.43 26.02
C LEU A 237 6.68 2.54 24.77
N ARG A 238 5.41 2.13 24.86
CA ARG A 238 4.46 2.14 23.74
C ARG A 238 4.30 3.55 23.17
N ILE A 239 4.07 4.54 24.05
CA ILE A 239 3.89 5.93 23.61
C ILE A 239 5.14 6.43 22.90
N CYS A 240 6.31 6.30 23.54
CA CYS A 240 7.58 6.81 22.99
C CYS A 240 7.96 6.09 21.69
N PHE A 241 7.92 4.75 21.68
CA PHE A 241 8.33 3.96 20.52
C PHE A 241 7.42 4.19 19.33
N ARG A 242 6.10 4.07 19.51
CA ARG A 242 5.14 4.24 18.41
C ARG A 242 5.17 5.67 17.85
N THR A 243 5.28 6.67 18.71
CA THR A 243 5.42 8.07 18.26
C THR A 243 6.71 8.26 17.46
N THR A 244 7.84 7.74 17.95
CA THR A 244 9.13 7.82 17.25
C THR A 244 9.08 7.11 15.89
N TYR A 245 8.41 5.95 15.82
CA TYR A 245 8.20 5.21 14.58
C TYR A 245 7.35 5.99 13.56
N VAL A 246 6.27 6.64 14.00
CA VAL A 246 5.45 7.46 13.10
C VAL A 246 6.22 8.71 12.64
N ILE A 247 6.98 9.35 13.52
CA ILE A 247 7.83 10.49 13.16
C ILE A 247 8.89 10.06 12.13
N SER A 248 9.54 8.92 12.32
CA SER A 248 10.58 8.46 11.39
C SER A 248 10.01 8.11 10.01
N THR A 249 8.90 7.36 9.96
CA THR A 249 8.23 7.02 8.69
C THR A 249 7.68 8.25 7.98
N THR A 250 7.16 9.25 8.72
CA THR A 250 6.74 10.54 8.16
C THR A 250 7.93 11.34 7.63
N GLY A 251 9.05 11.35 8.35
CA GLY A 251 10.30 11.97 7.89
C GLY A 251 10.82 11.35 6.59
N ILE A 252 10.79 10.03 6.47
CA ILE A 252 11.15 9.32 5.22
C ILE A 252 10.21 9.72 4.08
N ALA A 253 8.90 9.78 4.33
CA ALA A 253 7.92 10.19 3.32
C ALA A 253 8.15 11.63 2.82
N LEU A 254 8.59 12.54 3.69
CA LEU A 254 8.95 13.91 3.31
C LEU A 254 10.20 13.98 2.41
N ILE A 255 11.14 13.05 2.56
CA ILE A 255 12.39 13.01 1.77
C ILE A 255 12.15 12.37 0.40
N PHE A 256 11.28 11.37 0.31
CA PHE A 256 11.00 10.61 -0.92
C PHE A 256 9.51 10.61 -1.28
N PRO A 257 8.93 11.74 -1.73
CA PRO A 257 7.51 11.82 -2.13
C PRO A 257 7.24 11.23 -3.53
N TYR A 258 7.99 10.20 -3.94
CA TYR A 258 7.91 9.57 -5.27
C TYR A 258 7.07 8.30 -5.21
N PHE A 259 5.76 8.44 -5.42
CA PHE A 259 4.80 7.36 -5.16
C PHE A 259 5.15 6.06 -5.92
N ASN A 260 5.16 6.06 -7.26
CA ASN A 260 5.40 4.85 -8.04
C ASN A 260 6.80 4.28 -7.80
N GLN A 261 7.83 5.12 -7.78
CA GLN A 261 9.20 4.66 -7.65
C GLN A 261 9.44 3.98 -6.28
N VAL A 262 8.89 4.53 -5.20
CA VAL A 262 8.97 3.93 -3.87
C VAL A 262 8.20 2.61 -3.81
N LEU A 263 7.02 2.52 -4.44
CA LEU A 263 6.26 1.27 -4.52
C LEU A 263 7.04 0.20 -5.30
N GLY A 264 7.65 0.54 -6.43
CA GLY A 264 8.48 -0.36 -7.21
C GLY A 264 9.65 -0.93 -6.40
N VAL A 265 10.36 -0.08 -5.63
CA VAL A 265 11.45 -0.53 -4.73
C VAL A 265 10.91 -1.46 -3.64
N LEU A 266 9.83 -1.09 -2.96
CA LEU A 266 9.24 -1.92 -1.89
C LEU A 266 8.70 -3.24 -2.44
N GLY A 267 8.10 -3.23 -3.62
CA GLY A 267 7.64 -4.42 -4.33
C GLY A 267 8.80 -5.36 -4.62
N ALA A 268 9.87 -4.85 -5.21
CA ALA A 268 11.07 -5.62 -5.52
C ALA A 268 11.71 -6.27 -4.30
N LEU A 269 11.85 -5.50 -3.20
CA LEU A 269 12.50 -5.99 -1.98
C LEU A 269 11.67 -7.03 -1.23
N ASN A 270 10.34 -6.92 -1.25
CA ASN A 270 9.47 -7.82 -0.50
C ASN A 270 9.01 -9.05 -1.30
N PHE A 271 8.82 -8.91 -2.61
CA PHE A 271 8.22 -9.94 -3.45
C PHE A 271 8.98 -11.27 -3.41
N TRP A 272 10.27 -11.27 -3.76
CA TRP A 272 11.02 -12.52 -3.76
C TRP A 272 11.17 -13.16 -2.38
N PRO A 273 11.72 -12.49 -1.34
CA PRO A 273 12.00 -13.17 -0.08
C PRO A 273 10.73 -13.64 0.63
N LEU A 274 9.66 -12.84 0.60
CA LEU A 274 8.47 -13.07 1.44
C LEU A 274 7.31 -13.73 0.69
N ALA A 275 7.09 -13.39 -0.58
CA ALA A 275 6.00 -14.00 -1.36
C ALA A 275 6.42 -15.29 -2.09
N ILE A 276 7.71 -15.44 -2.42
CA ILE A 276 8.20 -16.55 -3.24
C ILE A 276 9.11 -17.50 -2.45
N TYR A 277 10.29 -17.03 -2.06
CA TYR A 277 11.33 -17.86 -1.44
C TYR A 277 10.86 -18.52 -0.16
N PHE A 278 10.39 -17.75 0.81
CA PHE A 278 9.99 -18.29 2.11
C PHE A 278 8.85 -19.33 2.02
N PRO A 279 7.74 -19.08 1.28
CA PRO A 279 6.72 -20.09 1.06
C PRO A 279 7.21 -21.34 0.31
N VAL A 280 8.10 -21.18 -0.68
CA VAL A 280 8.69 -22.31 -1.43
C VAL A 280 9.54 -23.17 -0.51
N GLU A 281 10.45 -22.58 0.28
CA GLU A 281 11.27 -23.32 1.25
C GLU A 281 10.40 -24.04 2.28
N MET A 282 9.42 -23.32 2.84
CA MET A 282 8.49 -23.90 3.81
C MET A 282 7.76 -25.10 3.20
N TYR A 283 7.31 -25.02 1.95
CA TYR A 283 6.65 -26.12 1.26
C TYR A 283 7.58 -27.32 1.04
N LEU A 284 8.82 -27.09 0.58
CA LEU A 284 9.81 -28.14 0.35
C LEU A 284 10.14 -28.90 1.66
N VAL A 285 10.35 -28.17 2.75
CA VAL A 285 10.65 -28.74 4.07
C VAL A 285 9.45 -29.48 4.64
N GLN A 286 8.26 -28.87 4.64
CA GLN A 286 7.05 -29.47 5.21
C GLN A 286 6.61 -30.73 4.44
N LYS A 287 6.76 -30.74 3.12
CA LYS A 287 6.44 -31.91 2.28
C LYS A 287 7.61 -32.89 2.12
N LYS A 288 8.76 -32.61 2.75
CA LYS A 288 9.98 -33.45 2.67
C LYS A 288 10.35 -33.80 1.22
N ILE A 289 10.25 -32.83 0.32
CA ILE A 289 10.53 -33.04 -1.10
C ILE A 289 12.05 -33.19 -1.26
N GLY A 290 12.48 -34.34 -1.76
CA GLY A 290 13.89 -34.63 -2.00
C GLY A 290 14.51 -33.68 -3.04
N ALA A 291 15.79 -33.34 -2.82
CA ALA A 291 16.57 -32.57 -3.79
C ALA A 291 16.58 -33.29 -5.16
N TRP A 292 16.62 -32.50 -6.24
CA TRP A 292 16.65 -32.99 -7.63
C TRP A 292 15.43 -33.79 -8.11
N THR A 293 14.37 -33.89 -7.30
CA THR A 293 13.07 -34.33 -7.80
C THR A 293 12.51 -33.31 -8.79
N ARG A 294 11.64 -33.74 -9.71
CA ARG A 294 11.01 -32.83 -10.69
C ARG A 294 10.34 -31.63 -10.03
N MET A 295 9.58 -31.86 -8.95
CA MET A 295 8.92 -30.80 -8.19
C MET A 295 9.91 -29.82 -7.54
N TRP A 296 11.01 -30.34 -6.99
CA TRP A 296 12.07 -29.51 -6.42
C TRP A 296 12.70 -28.60 -7.47
N ILE A 297 13.03 -29.15 -8.65
CA ILE A 297 13.63 -28.39 -9.76
C ILE A 297 12.67 -27.29 -10.21
N ILE A 298 11.38 -27.60 -10.41
CA ILE A 298 10.36 -26.61 -10.81
C ILE A 298 10.28 -25.46 -9.80
N LEU A 299 10.15 -25.77 -8.51
CA LEU A 299 10.02 -24.76 -7.47
C LEU A 299 11.28 -23.92 -7.29
N ARG A 300 12.47 -24.53 -7.40
CA ARG A 300 13.76 -23.81 -7.33
C ARG A 300 13.97 -22.91 -8.53
N THR A 301 13.70 -23.39 -9.74
CA THR A 301 13.78 -22.58 -10.95
C THR A 301 12.79 -21.41 -10.90
N PHE A 302 11.55 -21.66 -10.49
CA PHE A 302 10.55 -20.59 -10.28
C PHE A 302 11.07 -19.52 -9.30
N SER A 303 11.57 -19.93 -8.14
CA SER A 303 12.14 -19.02 -7.15
C SER A 303 13.34 -18.22 -7.69
N LEU A 304 14.22 -18.85 -8.48
CA LEU A 304 15.37 -18.18 -9.09
C LEU A 304 14.95 -17.17 -10.16
N VAL A 305 13.95 -17.49 -10.99
CA VAL A 305 13.40 -16.55 -11.98
C VAL A 305 12.80 -15.33 -11.27
N CYS A 306 12.00 -15.54 -10.23
CA CYS A 306 11.45 -14.44 -9.43
C CYS A 306 12.52 -13.60 -8.73
N LEU A 307 13.64 -14.20 -8.33
CA LEU A 307 14.79 -13.45 -7.78
C LEU A 307 15.37 -12.51 -8.84
N LEU A 308 15.62 -13.02 -10.04
CA LEU A 308 16.16 -12.22 -11.15
C LEU A 308 15.21 -11.08 -11.51
N VAL A 309 13.91 -11.36 -11.59
CA VAL A 309 12.88 -10.33 -11.80
C VAL A 309 12.91 -9.28 -10.69
N SER A 310 13.04 -9.69 -9.43
CA SER A 310 13.11 -8.74 -8.31
C SER A 310 14.35 -7.85 -8.39
N ILE A 311 15.50 -8.40 -8.80
CA ILE A 311 16.74 -7.63 -8.96
C ILE A 311 16.59 -6.58 -10.06
N ILE A 312 16.11 -6.95 -11.25
CA ILE A 312 15.96 -5.98 -12.36
C ILE A 312 14.93 -4.90 -12.03
N THR A 313 13.83 -5.28 -11.39
CA THR A 313 12.80 -4.37 -10.90
C THR A 313 13.35 -3.39 -9.88
N LEU A 314 14.17 -3.86 -8.94
CA LEU A 314 14.82 -3.00 -7.95
C LEU A 314 15.71 -1.96 -8.62
N VAL A 315 16.53 -2.39 -9.60
CA VAL A 315 17.41 -1.48 -10.35
C VAL A 315 16.59 -0.43 -11.11
N GLY A 316 15.55 -0.83 -11.84
CA GLY A 316 14.69 0.12 -12.57
C GLY A 316 13.96 1.09 -11.66
N SER A 317 13.47 0.63 -10.50
CA SER A 317 12.79 1.51 -9.54
C SER A 317 13.74 2.50 -8.87
N VAL A 318 14.98 2.07 -8.56
CA VAL A 318 16.03 2.96 -8.01
C VAL A 318 16.47 4.00 -9.04
N GLU A 319 16.66 3.59 -10.29
CA GLU A 319 16.93 4.52 -11.40
C GLU A 319 15.81 5.56 -11.50
N GLY A 320 14.55 5.13 -11.44
CA GLY A 320 13.41 6.04 -11.43
C GLY A 320 13.43 7.06 -10.29
N ILE A 321 13.86 6.67 -9.08
CA ILE A 321 14.03 7.61 -7.94
C ILE A 321 15.14 8.62 -8.25
N ILE A 322 16.29 8.15 -8.76
CA ILE A 322 17.44 8.99 -9.05
C ILE A 322 17.08 10.02 -10.13
N SER A 323 16.47 9.57 -11.23
CA SER A 323 16.06 10.41 -12.34
C SER A 323 15.00 11.44 -11.93
N ALA A 324 14.00 11.05 -11.12
CA ALA A 324 12.99 11.98 -10.59
C ALA A 324 13.53 12.99 -9.56
N LYS A 325 14.70 12.72 -8.96
CA LYS A 325 15.36 13.65 -8.04
C LYS A 325 16.30 14.64 -8.74
N LEU A 326 16.81 14.26 -9.91
CA LEU A 326 17.72 15.08 -10.71
C LEU A 326 17.00 15.96 -11.74
N SER A 327 15.72 15.69 -12.02
CA SER A 327 14.82 16.51 -12.86
C SER A 327 14.28 17.73 -12.12
#